data_AF-A0A957WUS4-F1
#
_entry.id   AF-A0A957WUS4-F1
#
_cell.length_a   1.000
_cell.length_b   1.000
_cell.length_c   1.000
_cell.angle_alpha   90.00
_cell.angle_beta   90.00
_cell.angle_gamma   90.00
#
_symmetry.space_group_name_H-M   'P 1'
#
loop_
_entity.id
_entity.type
_entity.pdbx_description
1 polymer ?
#
loop_
_entity_poly.entity_id
_entity_poly.type
_entity_poly.pdbx_seq_one_letter_code
_entity_poly.pdbx_strand_id
1 'polypeptide(L)' 'IWQLAEEQLNRLKRNDTEDIRELIVEVATSRGLFSIWMKVFEQDIDMRRRLISGFKGTAANCFDANCIAVNRNGFKV' A
#
# COMPACT_ATOMS: atom_id res chain seq x y z
N ILE A 1 13.56 0.87 -6.63
CA ILE A 1 12.32 1.06 -5.84
C ILE A 1 11.62 -0.28 -5.59
N TRP A 2 11.47 -1.14 -6.60
CA TRP A 2 10.95 -2.50 -6.40
C TRP A 2 11.66 -3.28 -5.28
N GLN A 3 12.98 -3.42 -5.37
CA GLN A 3 13.80 -4.09 -4.35
C GLN A 3 13.62 -3.47 -2.94
N LEU A 4 13.51 -2.14 -2.84
CA LEU A 4 13.26 -1.46 -1.56
C LEU A 4 11.91 -1.87 -0.96
N ALA A 5 10.86 -1.96 -1.77
CA ALA A 5 9.54 -2.39 -1.30
C ALA A 5 9.57 -3.86 -0.83
N GLU A 6 10.27 -4.75 -1.55
CA GLU A 6 10.45 -6.15 -1.13
C GLU A 6 11.25 -6.26 0.18
N GLU A 7 12.28 -5.43 0.36
CA GLU A 7 13.03 -5.35 1.62
C GLU A 7 12.14 -4.90 2.78
N GLN A 8 11.24 -3.93 2.56
CA GLN A 8 10.27 -3.51 3.57
C GLN A 8 9.27 -4.62 3.90
N LEU A 9 8.77 -5.36 2.90
CA LEU A 9 7.92 -6.53 3.13
C LEU A 9 8.66 -7.59 3.96
N ASN A 10 9.94 -7.83 3.70
CA ASN A 10 10.76 -8.75 4.48
C ASN A 10 11.05 -8.24 5.90
N ARG A 11 11.11 -6.92 6.11
CA ARG A 11 11.17 -6.34 7.46
C ARG A 11 9.86 -6.58 8.21
N LEU A 12 8.73 -6.31 7.57
CA LEU A 12 7.41 -6.56 8.15
C LEU A 12 7.21 -8.03 8.53
N LYS A 13 7.58 -8.96 7.65
CA LYS A 13 7.50 -10.42 7.93
C LYS A 13 8.36 -10.88 9.10
N ARG A 14 9.47 -10.17 9.39
CA ARG A 14 10.36 -10.50 10.51
C ARG A 14 9.85 -9.92 11.84
N ASN A 15 9.23 -8.75 11.78
CA ASN A 15 8.72 -8.06 12.95
C ASN A 15 7.50 -7.21 12.54
N ASP A 16 6.31 -7.79 12.71
CA ASP A 16 5.06 -7.14 12.36
C ASP A 16 4.54 -6.34 13.55
N THR A 17 5.00 -5.09 13.65
CA THR A 17 4.55 -4.12 14.64
C THR A 17 3.93 -2.91 13.95
N GLU A 18 3.08 -2.19 14.69
CA GLU A 18 2.44 -0.97 14.22
C GLU A 18 3.47 0.05 13.71
N ASP A 19 4.54 0.29 14.49
CA ASP A 19 5.63 1.20 14.13
C ASP A 19 6.30 0.83 12.79
N ILE A 20 6.47 -0.47 12.52
CA ILE A 20 7.04 -0.92 11.24
C ILE A 20 6.06 -0.65 10.09
N ARG A 21 4.76 -0.91 10.30
CA ARG A 21 3.73 -0.61 9.29
C ARG A 21 3.68 0.88 8.97
N GLU A 22 3.71 1.74 9.98
CA GLU A 22 3.75 3.20 9.82
C GLU A 22 5.01 3.67 9.09
N LEU A 23 6.19 3.16 9.48
CA LEU A 23 7.45 3.47 8.82
C LEU A 23 7.42 3.10 7.33
N ILE A 24 6.83 1.97 6.96
CA ILE A 24 6.70 1.56 5.56
C ILE A 24 5.84 2.56 4.78
N VAL A 25 4.78 3.10 5.37
CA VAL A 25 3.94 4.13 4.74
C VAL A 25 4.73 5.42 4.53
N GLU A 26 5.51 5.85 5.52
CA GLU A 26 6.39 7.04 5.41
C GLU A 26 7.45 6.86 4.30
N VAL A 27 8.08 5.69 4.25
CA VAL A 27 9.06 5.36 3.21
C VAL A 27 8.38 5.33 1.83
N ALA A 28 7.20 4.73 1.71
CA ALA A 28 6.48 4.66 0.45
C ALA A 28 6.07 6.04 -0.06
N THR A 29 5.49 6.86 0.81
CA THR A 29 5.00 8.21 0.46
C THR A 29 6.13 9.17 0.13
N SER A 30 7.27 9.08 0.82
CA SER A 30 8.46 9.90 0.51
C SER A 30 9.16 9.52 -0.80
N ARG A 31 9.07 8.25 -1.21
CA ARG A 31 9.71 7.73 -2.43
C ARG A 31 8.79 7.73 -3.66
N GLY A 32 7.47 7.77 -3.48
CA GLY A 32 6.50 7.69 -4.56
C GLY A 32 6.30 6.27 -5.10
N LEU A 33 5.86 6.17 -6.36
CA LEU A 33 5.66 4.90 -7.10
C LEU A 33 4.65 3.96 -6.45
N PHE A 34 3.48 4.51 -6.12
CA PHE A 34 2.36 3.85 -5.45
C PHE A 34 2.03 2.44 -5.95
N SER A 35 2.00 2.21 -7.27
CA SER A 35 1.64 0.92 -7.85
C SER A 35 2.60 -0.21 -7.50
N ILE A 36 3.89 0.08 -7.31
CA ILE A 36 4.89 -0.91 -6.87
C ILE A 36 4.58 -1.37 -5.46
N TRP A 37 4.34 -0.42 -4.54
CA TRP A 37 3.99 -0.73 -3.16
C TRP A 37 2.68 -1.53 -3.08
N MET A 38 1.66 -1.12 -3.83
CA MET A 38 0.39 -1.86 -3.89
C MET A 38 0.55 -3.29 -4.40
N LYS A 39 1.48 -3.53 -5.34
CA LYS A 39 1.76 -4.87 -5.87
C LYS A 39 2.55 -5.73 -4.88
N VAL A 40 3.59 -5.18 -4.26
CA VAL A 40 4.43 -5.92 -3.30
C VAL A 40 3.62 -6.32 -2.06
N PHE A 41 2.73 -5.44 -1.59
CA PHE A 41 1.86 -5.69 -0.43
C PHE A 41 0.49 -6.27 -0.83
N GLU A 42 0.34 -6.88 -2.01
CA GLU A 42 -0.97 -7.30 -2.51
C GLU A 42 -1.72 -8.29 -1.60
N GLN A 43 -0.97 -9.09 -0.83
CA GLN A 43 -1.46 -10.10 0.11
C GLN A 43 -1.75 -9.54 1.52
N ASP A 44 -1.36 -8.29 1.82
CA ASP A 44 -1.61 -7.65 3.12
C ASP A 44 -2.61 -6.50 2.92
N ILE A 45 -3.88 -6.81 3.17
CA ILE A 45 -5.00 -5.88 2.98
C ILE A 45 -4.82 -4.65 3.89
N ASP A 46 -4.34 -4.83 5.11
CA ASP A 46 -4.14 -3.73 6.05
C ASP A 46 -3.05 -2.76 5.54
N MET A 47 -1.90 -3.29 5.09
CA MET A 47 -0.87 -2.46 4.47
C MET A 47 -1.37 -1.73 3.23
N ARG A 48 -2.19 -2.36 2.38
CA ARG A 48 -2.78 -1.67 1.23
C ARG A 48 -3.69 -0.52 1.64
N ARG A 49 -4.51 -0.69 2.69
CA ARG A 49 -5.36 0.40 3.23
C ARG A 49 -4.52 1.56 3.73
N ARG A 50 -3.44 1.26 4.45
CA ARG A 50 -2.49 2.26 4.95
C ARG A 50 -1.79 3.01 3.82
N LEU A 51 -1.35 2.30 2.78
CA LEU A 51 -0.74 2.91 1.60
C LEU A 51 -1.73 3.80 0.84
N ILE A 52 -2.97 3.35 0.60
CA ILE A 52 -4.01 4.17 -0.03
C ILE A 52 -4.24 5.46 0.76
N SER A 53 -4.29 5.35 2.09
CA SER A 53 -4.54 6.49 2.98
C SER A 53 -3.34 7.45 3.09
N GLY A 54 -2.11 6.92 3.06
CA GLY A 54 -0.88 7.70 3.19
C GLY A 54 -0.53 8.53 1.96
N PHE A 55 -0.83 8.04 0.75
CA PHE A 55 -0.58 8.77 -0.50
C PHE A 55 -1.64 9.85 -0.73
N LYS A 56 -1.39 11.06 -0.21
CA LYS A 56 -2.26 12.24 -0.39
C LYS A 56 -2.51 12.49 -1.88
N GLY A 57 -3.79 12.56 -2.27
CA GLY A 57 -4.23 12.73 -3.67
C GLY A 57 -4.73 11.43 -4.32
N THR A 58 -4.48 10.27 -3.71
CA THR A 58 -5.15 9.03 -4.09
C THR A 58 -6.60 9.07 -3.62
N ALA A 59 -7.54 9.05 -4.57
CA ALA A 59 -8.95 9.06 -4.25
C ALA A 59 -9.35 7.70 -3.66
N ALA A 60 -9.59 7.63 -2.35
CA ALA A 60 -9.89 6.38 -1.66
C ALA A 60 -11.14 5.67 -2.22
N ASN A 61 -12.06 6.44 -2.80
CA ASN A 61 -13.26 5.93 -3.49
C ASN A 61 -12.96 5.20 -4.81
N CYS A 62 -11.72 5.20 -5.29
CA CYS A 62 -11.28 4.36 -6.41
C CYS A 62 -10.87 2.96 -5.98
N PHE A 63 -10.98 2.60 -4.70
CA PHE A 63 -10.66 1.27 -4.18
C PHE A 63 -11.85 0.67 -3.42
N ASP A 64 -12.12 -0.62 -3.64
CA ASP A 64 -13.12 -1.36 -2.87
C ASP A 64 -12.61 -1.73 -1.46
N ALA A 65 -13.45 -2.39 -0.66
CA ALA A 65 -13.10 -2.82 0.69
C ALA A 65 -11.88 -3.76 0.77
N ASN A 66 -11.51 -4.39 -0.34
CA ASN A 66 -10.35 -5.26 -0.48
C ASN A 66 -9.14 -4.53 -1.08
N CYS A 67 -9.19 -3.20 -1.17
CA CYS A 67 -8.18 -2.35 -1.78
C CYS A 67 -7.94 -2.63 -3.27
N ILE A 68 -8.92 -3.24 -3.96
CA ILE A 68 -8.87 -3.48 -5.40
C ILE A 68 -9.38 -2.24 -6.12
N ALA A 69 -8.69 -1.83 -7.18
CA ALA A 69 -9.11 -0.68 -7.98
C ALA A 69 -10.50 -0.93 -8.58
N VAL A 70 -11.41 0.02 -8.39
CA VAL A 70 -12.74 0.03 -8.99
C VAL A 70 -12.86 1.21 -9.94
N ASN A 71 -13.61 1.00 -11.02
CA ASN A 71 -13.96 2.03 -11.96
C ASN A 71 -14.88 3.07 -11.29
N ARG A 72 -15.02 4.26 -11.87
CA ARG A 72 -15.81 5.36 -11.28
C ARG A 72 -17.29 5.00 -11.02
N ASN A 73 -17.79 3.98 -11.71
CA ASN A 73 -19.14 3.43 -11.56
C ASN A 73 -19.22 2.25 -10.56
N GLY A 74 -18.15 1.94 -9.84
CA GLY A 74 -18.09 0.86 -8.84
C GLY A 74 -17.82 -0.55 -9.38
N PHE A 75 -17.64 -0.71 -10.69
CA PHE A 75 -17.29 -2.00 -11.30
C PHE A 75 -15.80 -2.30 -11.11
N LYS A 76 -15.46 -3.56 -10.80
CA LYS A 76 -14.05 -4.00 -10.75
C LYS A 76 -13.41 -3.85 -12.13
N VAL A 77 -12.19 -3.34 -12.16
CA VAL A 77 -11.38 -3.20 -13.39
C VAL A 77 -10.66 -4.50 -13.69
#